data_AF-A0A022W791-F1
#
_entry.id   AF-A0A022W791-F1
#
_cell.length_a   1.000
_cell.length_b   1.000
_cell.length_c   1.000
_cell.angle_alpha   90.00
_cell.angle_beta   90.00
_cell.angle_gamma   90.00
#
_symmetry.space_group_name_H-M   'P 1'
#
loop_
_entity.id
_entity.type
_entity.pdbx_description
1 polymer ?
#
loop_
_entity_poly.entity_id
_entity_poly.type
_entity_poly.pdbx_seq_one_letter_code
_entity_poly.pdbx_strand_id
1 'polypeptide(L)'
;MTVAAQTPMQRAWPQPSHPAAVRVVSSRLLASIDQHEDADADADADADADTDSSADDEREKQKAASFCLTAVAARDIPAASLVARNSSTTLAAVKAYSTVQVSRNAHIELNSDLLYCNHSCDPNVRFVTSTLAADSLAGPPGAPVAGALEVWSTRAIPAGEELRFFYPSTEWEMSQPFRCSCGASQCLGWVDGAKKTAAEVLQRYWLSDHIRALLGERERN
;
A
#
# COMPACT_ATOMS: atom_id res chain seq x y z
N MET A 1 -22.00 -27.40 -18.73
CA MET A 1 -20.52 -27.33 -18.78
C MET A 1 -20.08 -26.53 -17.57
N THR A 2 -19.45 -27.19 -16.60
CA THR A 2 -19.00 -26.62 -15.33
C THR A 2 -17.81 -25.70 -15.57
N VAL A 3 -17.94 -24.43 -15.18
CA VAL A 3 -16.82 -23.47 -15.19
C VAL A 3 -15.81 -23.94 -14.15
N ALA A 4 -14.61 -24.31 -14.60
CA ALA A 4 -13.50 -24.63 -13.72
C ALA A 4 -13.20 -23.42 -12.83
N ALA A 5 -13.33 -23.59 -11.51
CA ALA A 5 -12.89 -22.60 -10.55
C ALA A 5 -11.39 -22.39 -10.73
N GLN A 6 -10.98 -21.20 -11.14
CA GLN A 6 -9.58 -20.84 -11.24
C GLN A 6 -8.99 -20.75 -9.84
N THR A 7 -7.92 -21.51 -9.60
CA THR A 7 -7.18 -21.53 -8.34
C THR A 7 -6.60 -20.14 -8.06
N PRO A 8 -6.80 -19.54 -6.87
CA PRO A 8 -6.19 -18.27 -6.50
C PRO A 8 -4.66 -18.38 -6.58
N MET A 9 -4.00 -17.47 -7.29
CA MET A 9 -2.54 -17.30 -7.20
C MET A 9 -2.18 -16.68 -5.85
N GLN A 10 -2.23 -17.46 -4.77
CA GLN A 10 -1.51 -17.10 -3.55
C GLN A 10 -0.03 -17.41 -3.81
N ARG A 11 0.82 -16.39 -3.93
CA ARG A 11 2.25 -16.57 -3.68
C ARG A 11 2.37 -17.08 -2.25
N ALA A 12 2.62 -18.38 -2.10
CA ALA A 12 2.85 -18.98 -0.81
C ALA A 12 4.24 -18.54 -0.32
N TRP A 13 4.28 -17.44 0.42
CA TRP A 13 5.49 -17.08 1.17
C TRP A 13 5.71 -18.18 2.23
N PRO A 14 6.91 -18.77 2.36
CA PRO A 14 7.20 -19.72 3.42
C PRO A 14 6.90 -19.05 4.78
N GLN A 15 5.94 -19.62 5.51
CA GLN A 15 5.31 -18.96 6.65
C GLN A 15 6.25 -18.83 7.87
N PRO A 16 6.01 -17.83 8.75
CA PRO A 16 5.03 -16.78 8.56
C PRO A 16 5.72 -15.49 8.13
N SER A 17 5.43 -15.04 6.91
CA SER A 17 5.84 -13.71 6.42
C SER A 17 4.99 -12.59 7.07
N HIS A 18 4.75 -12.68 8.39
CA HIS A 18 3.81 -11.99 9.32
C HIS A 18 2.48 -12.71 9.59
N PRO A 19 2.28 -13.37 10.76
CA PRO A 19 1.06 -14.14 10.99
C PRO A 19 0.01 -13.54 11.94
N ALA A 20 0.20 -12.37 12.57
CA ALA A 20 -0.77 -11.90 13.58
C ALA A 20 -1.53 -10.61 13.25
N ALA A 21 -0.94 -9.68 12.50
CA ALA A 21 -1.52 -8.35 12.33
C ALA A 21 -1.89 -8.00 10.88
N VAL A 22 -1.44 -8.77 9.89
CA VAL A 22 -1.68 -8.48 8.47
C VAL A 22 -2.38 -9.66 7.82
N ARG A 23 -3.40 -9.38 7.01
CA ARG A 23 -4.08 -10.35 6.14
C ARG A 23 -4.21 -9.74 4.76
N VAL A 24 -4.18 -10.55 3.71
CA VAL A 24 -4.42 -10.10 2.34
C VAL A 24 -5.85 -10.42 1.92
N VAL A 25 -6.54 -9.43 1.37
CA VAL A 25 -7.90 -9.58 0.82
C VAL A 25 -7.97 -9.06 -0.61
N SER A 26 -9.00 -9.48 -1.35
CA SER A 26 -9.36 -8.83 -2.61
C SER A 26 -10.09 -7.53 -2.31
N SER A 27 -9.76 -6.45 -3.03
CA SER A 27 -10.38 -5.12 -2.88
C SER A 27 -11.92 -5.14 -2.94
N ARG A 28 -12.53 -6.14 -3.61
CA ARG A 28 -13.99 -6.32 -3.64
C ARG A 28 -14.63 -6.57 -2.27
N LEU A 29 -13.89 -7.15 -1.32
CA LEU A 29 -14.40 -7.45 0.04
C LEU A 29 -14.38 -6.23 0.97
N LEU A 30 -13.58 -5.19 0.69
CA LEU A 30 -13.55 -3.97 1.50
C LEU A 30 -14.76 -3.07 1.22
N ALA A 31 -15.14 -2.93 -0.07
CA ALA A 31 -16.29 -2.10 -0.47
C ALA A 31 -17.63 -2.58 0.11
N SER A 32 -17.73 -3.85 0.54
CA SER A 32 -18.91 -4.43 1.16
C SER A 32 -19.02 -4.20 2.67
N ILE A 33 -17.98 -3.70 3.35
CA ILE A 33 -18.01 -3.45 4.80
C ILE A 33 -18.56 -2.04 5.11
N ASP A 34 -18.28 -1.06 4.24
CA ASP A 34 -18.75 0.33 4.40
C ASP A 34 -20.25 0.54 4.08
N GLN A 35 -20.97 -0.48 3.59
CA GLN A 35 -22.39 -0.35 3.19
C GLN A 35 -23.40 -0.83 4.24
N HIS A 36 -22.96 -1.11 5.48
CA HIS A 36 -23.85 -1.66 6.52
C HIS A 36 -24.29 -0.69 7.63
N GLU A 37 -23.95 0.60 7.57
CA GLU A 37 -24.27 1.54 8.66
C GLU A 37 -25.30 2.65 8.36
N ASP A 38 -25.96 2.68 7.20
CA ASP A 38 -27.05 3.65 6.98
C ASP A 38 -28.21 3.05 6.16
N ALA A 39 -29.24 2.55 6.84
CA ALA A 39 -30.59 2.38 6.24
C ALA A 39 -31.67 2.19 7.32
N ASP A 40 -32.01 3.26 8.05
CA ASP A 40 -33.31 3.41 8.73
C ASP A 40 -33.90 4.77 8.32
N ALA A 41 -34.94 4.75 7.47
CA ALA A 41 -36.12 5.65 7.47
C ALA A 41 -36.86 5.64 6.11
N ASP A 42 -37.96 4.88 6.09
CA ASP A 42 -39.30 5.15 5.53
C ASP A 42 -39.51 5.93 4.20
N ALA A 43 -40.08 5.18 3.24
CA ALA A 43 -41.27 5.41 2.40
C ALA A 43 -41.78 6.85 2.13
N ASP A 44 -41.96 7.24 0.85
CA ASP A 44 -43.18 6.94 0.07
C ASP A 44 -43.08 7.46 -1.39
N ALA A 45 -44.00 6.95 -2.22
CA ALA A 45 -44.05 6.90 -3.69
C ALA A 45 -44.25 8.23 -4.45
N ASP A 46 -43.80 8.29 -5.72
CA ASP A 46 -44.71 8.21 -6.88
C ASP A 46 -43.96 8.19 -8.23
N ALA A 47 -44.61 7.54 -9.20
CA ALA A 47 -44.16 7.18 -10.54
C ALA A 47 -44.12 8.34 -11.54
N ASP A 48 -43.20 8.31 -12.51
CA ASP A 48 -43.52 7.87 -13.87
C ASP A 48 -42.31 7.99 -14.83
N ALA A 49 -42.39 7.18 -15.87
CA ALA A 49 -41.36 6.75 -16.80
C ALA A 49 -40.69 7.88 -17.62
N ASP A 50 -39.41 7.67 -17.97
CA ASP A 50 -39.05 7.57 -19.39
C ASP A 50 -37.70 6.88 -19.59
N THR A 51 -37.66 6.14 -20.68
CA THR A 51 -36.77 5.03 -21.03
C THR A 51 -35.42 5.45 -21.62
N ASP A 52 -34.42 4.64 -21.27
CA ASP A 52 -33.36 4.11 -22.14
C ASP A 52 -32.19 5.03 -22.54
N SER A 53 -31.11 4.96 -21.74
CA SER A 53 -29.72 5.10 -22.22
C SER A 53 -28.64 4.63 -21.21
N SER A 54 -29.00 4.13 -20.02
CA SER A 54 -28.03 3.90 -18.92
C SER A 54 -27.45 2.49 -18.83
N ALA A 55 -27.91 1.52 -19.63
CA ALA A 55 -27.48 0.13 -19.50
C ALA A 55 -26.03 -0.12 -19.92
N ASP A 56 -25.50 0.67 -20.87
CA ASP A 56 -24.10 0.56 -21.30
C ASP A 56 -23.13 1.25 -20.33
N ASP A 57 -23.57 2.33 -19.67
CA ASP A 57 -22.76 3.12 -18.74
C ASP A 57 -22.57 2.41 -17.38
N GLU A 58 -23.59 1.67 -16.92
CA GLU A 58 -23.46 0.78 -15.76
C GLU A 58 -22.61 -0.46 -16.06
N ARG A 59 -22.73 -1.00 -17.29
CA ARG A 59 -21.95 -2.16 -17.74
C ARG A 59 -20.48 -1.83 -17.93
N GLU A 60 -20.14 -0.58 -18.26
CA GLU A 60 -18.78 -0.08 -18.32
C GLU A 60 -18.20 0.22 -16.92
N LYS A 61 -19.01 0.75 -15.99
CA LYS A 61 -18.63 0.86 -14.55
C LYS A 61 -18.37 -0.51 -13.91
N GLN A 62 -19.06 -1.56 -14.34
CA GLN A 62 -18.85 -2.93 -13.88
C GLN A 62 -17.54 -3.57 -14.43
N LYS A 63 -16.89 -2.98 -15.44
CA LYS A 63 -15.86 -3.65 -16.26
C LYS A 63 -14.40 -3.30 -15.93
N ALA A 64 -14.14 -2.71 -14.77
CA ALA A 64 -12.79 -2.65 -14.23
C ALA A 64 -12.79 -2.87 -12.72
N ALA A 65 -13.43 -3.95 -12.26
CA ALA A 65 -13.10 -4.52 -10.96
C ALA A 65 -11.69 -5.14 -11.06
N SER A 66 -10.68 -4.27 -11.13
CA SER A 66 -9.27 -4.60 -11.02
C SER A 66 -9.13 -5.41 -9.74
N PHE A 67 -8.67 -6.66 -9.87
CA PHE A 67 -8.35 -7.51 -8.75
C PHE A 67 -7.12 -6.92 -8.05
N CYS A 68 -7.32 -5.85 -7.28
CA CYS A 68 -6.28 -5.27 -6.46
C CYS A 68 -6.29 -6.03 -5.14
N LEU A 69 -5.27 -6.84 -4.91
CA LEU A 69 -5.02 -7.40 -3.58
C LEU A 69 -4.59 -6.28 -2.64
N THR A 70 -4.96 -6.40 -1.38
CA THR A 70 -4.67 -5.38 -0.39
C THR A 70 -4.37 -5.98 0.98
N ALA A 71 -3.39 -5.41 1.66
CA ALA A 71 -3.05 -5.75 3.03
C ALA A 71 -4.00 -5.03 3.99
N VAL A 72 -4.62 -5.77 4.90
CA VAL A 72 -5.53 -5.24 5.93
C VAL A 72 -5.07 -5.64 7.32
N ALA A 73 -5.47 -4.86 8.32
CA ALA A 73 -5.29 -5.21 9.72
C ALA A 73 -6.06 -6.51 10.04
N ALA A 74 -5.39 -7.52 10.57
CA ALA A 74 -6.02 -8.78 10.97
C ALA A 74 -6.73 -8.69 12.33
N ARG A 75 -6.45 -7.63 13.10
CA ARG A 75 -6.98 -7.32 14.43
C ARG A 75 -6.84 -5.81 14.66
N ASP A 76 -7.40 -5.29 15.74
CA ASP A 76 -7.16 -3.91 16.15
C ASP A 76 -5.67 -3.68 16.46
N ILE A 77 -5.14 -2.57 15.96
CA ILE A 77 -3.75 -2.15 16.12
C ILE A 77 -3.74 -0.81 16.86
N PRO A 78 -3.10 -0.70 18.03
CA PRO A 78 -2.94 0.56 18.73
C PRO A 78 -2.14 1.60 17.94
N ALA A 79 -2.35 2.88 18.22
CA ALA A 79 -1.54 3.95 17.65
C ALA A 79 -0.06 3.80 18.02
N ALA A 80 0.83 4.22 17.12
CA ALA A 80 2.28 4.22 17.32
C ALA A 80 2.86 2.86 17.76
N SER A 81 2.30 1.75 17.27
CA SER A 81 2.72 0.40 17.64
C SER A 81 3.32 -0.35 16.45
N LEU A 82 4.14 -1.37 16.75
CA LEU A 82 4.73 -2.24 15.75
C LEU A 82 3.65 -3.18 15.18
N VAL A 83 3.37 -3.04 13.88
CA VAL A 83 2.41 -3.86 13.13
C VAL A 83 3.08 -5.16 12.67
N ALA A 84 4.25 -5.04 12.05
CA ALA A 84 4.97 -6.17 11.46
C ALA A 84 6.47 -5.93 11.49
N ARG A 85 7.24 -7.03 11.62
CA ARG A 85 8.70 -7.04 11.54
C ARG A 85 9.15 -8.07 10.52
N ASN A 86 9.76 -7.61 9.42
CA ASN A 86 10.10 -8.40 8.25
C ASN A 86 11.61 -8.63 8.10
N SER A 87 12.04 -9.84 8.43
CA SER A 87 13.41 -10.33 8.24
C SER A 87 13.58 -11.21 7.00
N SER A 88 12.56 -11.35 6.15
CA SER A 88 12.61 -12.19 4.94
C SER A 88 13.12 -11.45 3.70
N THR A 89 13.58 -10.21 3.87
CA THR A 89 13.94 -9.30 2.77
C THR A 89 15.22 -9.71 2.06
N THR A 90 15.23 -9.59 0.73
CA THR A 90 16.43 -9.83 -0.10
C THR A 90 16.73 -8.64 -0.98
N LEU A 91 17.98 -8.44 -1.36
CA LEU A 91 18.35 -7.38 -2.31
C LEU A 91 17.67 -7.59 -3.67
N ALA A 92 17.07 -6.52 -4.20
CA ALA A 92 16.48 -6.53 -5.53
C ALA A 92 17.55 -6.32 -6.59
N ALA A 93 17.41 -6.99 -7.74
CA ALA A 93 18.31 -6.79 -8.88
C ALA A 93 18.08 -5.44 -9.56
N VAL A 94 16.82 -5.01 -9.62
CA VAL A 94 16.39 -3.78 -10.26
C VAL A 94 15.25 -3.16 -9.46
N LYS A 95 15.14 -1.84 -9.52
CA LYS A 95 13.98 -1.11 -9.00
C LYS A 95 12.72 -1.56 -9.75
N ALA A 96 11.72 -2.08 -9.03
CA ALA A 96 10.45 -2.53 -9.58
C ALA A 96 9.28 -2.05 -8.73
N TYR A 97 8.04 -2.36 -9.15
CA TYR A 97 6.85 -1.98 -8.37
C TYR A 97 6.73 -2.79 -7.08
N SER A 98 7.37 -3.96 -7.02
CA SER A 98 7.36 -4.88 -5.87
C SER A 98 8.42 -4.58 -4.82
N THR A 99 9.33 -3.65 -5.10
CA THR A 99 10.52 -3.40 -4.29
C THR A 99 10.39 -2.13 -3.47
N VAL A 100 11.05 -2.09 -2.32
CA VAL A 100 11.16 -0.88 -1.47
C VAL A 100 12.59 -0.38 -1.45
N GLN A 101 12.78 0.92 -1.69
CA GLN A 101 14.09 1.56 -1.58
C GLN A 101 14.51 1.62 -0.11
N VAL A 102 15.73 1.21 0.19
CA VAL A 102 16.27 1.15 1.56
C VAL A 102 17.56 1.94 1.74
N SER A 103 18.17 2.36 0.64
CA SER A 103 19.30 3.30 0.63
C SER A 103 19.27 4.14 -0.64
N ARG A 104 20.27 5.01 -0.83
CA ARG A 104 20.42 5.75 -2.09
C ARG A 104 20.40 4.84 -3.33
N ASN A 105 21.03 3.67 -3.24
CA ASN A 105 21.33 2.82 -4.40
C ASN A 105 20.79 1.40 -4.28
N ALA A 106 20.04 1.08 -3.21
CA ALA A 106 19.56 -0.28 -2.96
C ALA A 106 18.05 -0.32 -2.78
N HIS A 107 17.47 -1.37 -3.36
CA HIS A 107 16.09 -1.79 -3.21
C HIS A 107 16.05 -3.21 -2.64
N ILE A 108 14.98 -3.53 -1.91
CA ILE A 108 14.72 -4.89 -1.40
C ILE A 108 13.43 -5.43 -1.95
N GLU A 109 13.38 -6.74 -2.16
CA GLU A 109 12.14 -7.49 -2.23
C GLU A 109 11.64 -7.76 -0.80
N LEU A 110 10.35 -7.54 -0.58
CA LEU A 110 9.75 -7.72 0.75
C LEU A 110 9.61 -9.20 1.12
N ASN A 111 9.41 -10.06 0.12
CA ASN A 111 9.14 -11.49 0.30
C ASN A 111 8.04 -11.79 1.33
N SER A 112 7.02 -10.93 1.38
CA SER A 112 5.93 -10.99 2.35
C SER A 112 4.66 -10.31 1.84
N ASP A 113 3.57 -10.47 2.60
CA ASP A 113 2.27 -9.86 2.33
C ASP A 113 2.28 -8.33 2.41
N LEU A 114 3.36 -7.73 2.97
CA LEU A 114 3.57 -6.28 2.94
C LEU A 114 3.68 -5.73 1.50
N LEU A 115 3.95 -6.60 0.51
CA LEU A 115 3.86 -6.27 -0.91
C LEU A 115 2.50 -5.66 -1.30
N TYR A 116 1.44 -6.02 -0.59
CA TYR A 116 0.08 -5.55 -0.89
C TYR A 116 -0.33 -4.31 -0.08
N CYS A 117 0.60 -3.66 0.61
CA CYS A 117 0.36 -2.35 1.22
C CYS A 117 0.30 -1.28 0.11
N ASN A 118 -0.89 -0.75 -0.13
CA ASN A 118 -1.10 0.26 -1.15
C ASN A 118 -0.67 1.67 -0.70
N HIS A 119 -0.62 2.58 -1.66
CA HIS A 119 -0.36 3.98 -1.40
C HIS A 119 -1.59 4.69 -0.78
N SER A 120 -1.34 5.58 0.18
CA SER A 120 -2.29 6.64 0.55
C SER A 120 -1.56 7.96 0.79
N CYS A 121 -2.21 9.07 0.43
CA CYS A 121 -1.80 10.42 0.85
C CYS A 121 -2.24 10.76 2.29
N ASP A 122 -3.07 9.91 2.89
CA ASP A 122 -3.37 9.88 4.33
C ASP A 122 -3.08 8.46 4.86
N PRO A 123 -1.80 8.13 5.13
CA PRO A 123 -1.37 6.78 5.47
C PRO A 123 -1.63 6.44 6.95
N ASN A 124 -1.95 5.18 7.22
CA ASN A 124 -2.10 4.66 8.59
C ASN A 124 -0.89 3.84 9.06
N VAL A 125 0.06 3.51 8.17
CA VAL A 125 1.32 2.86 8.51
C VAL A 125 2.53 3.51 7.85
N ARG A 126 3.71 3.33 8.44
CA ARG A 126 5.02 3.74 7.89
C ARG A 126 5.98 2.55 7.83
N PHE A 127 6.82 2.53 6.80
CA PHE A 127 7.85 1.51 6.59
C PHE A 127 9.20 2.03 7.08
N VAL A 128 9.71 1.45 8.17
CA VAL A 128 10.96 1.85 8.82
C VAL A 128 12.09 0.93 8.34
N THR A 129 13.05 1.53 7.63
CA THR A 129 14.18 0.82 7.02
C THR A 129 15.47 0.91 7.84
N SER A 130 15.52 1.77 8.86
CA SER A 130 16.73 2.04 9.66
C SER A 130 17.18 0.88 10.55
N THR A 131 16.34 -0.14 10.70
CA THR A 131 16.62 -1.40 11.41
C THR A 131 17.24 -2.48 10.51
N LEU A 132 17.45 -2.19 9.21
CA LEU A 132 18.25 -3.01 8.30
C LEU A 132 19.73 -2.71 8.49
N ALA A 133 20.57 -3.75 8.42
CA ALA A 133 22.01 -3.60 8.59
C ALA A 133 22.65 -3.06 7.29
N ALA A 134 23.29 -1.90 7.38
CA ALA A 134 23.81 -1.18 6.21
C ALA A 134 24.88 -1.98 5.42
N ASP A 135 25.68 -2.80 6.11
CA ASP A 135 26.69 -3.68 5.51
C ASP A 135 26.07 -4.75 4.60
N SER A 136 24.86 -5.21 4.92
CA SER A 136 24.13 -6.17 4.09
C SER A 136 23.48 -5.56 2.83
N LEU A 137 23.52 -4.23 2.67
CA LEU A 137 22.95 -3.54 1.50
C LEU A 137 23.87 -3.50 0.27
N ALA A 138 25.11 -4.00 0.40
CA ALA A 138 26.12 -4.05 -0.67
C ALA A 138 26.30 -5.45 -1.27
N GLY A 139 25.43 -6.41 -0.92
CA GLY A 139 25.46 -7.78 -1.43
C GLY A 139 25.00 -7.91 -2.90
N PRO A 140 25.16 -9.10 -3.51
CA PRO A 140 24.58 -9.36 -4.82
C PRO A 140 23.04 -9.44 -4.76
N PRO A 141 22.33 -9.23 -5.89
CA PRO A 141 20.90 -9.45 -5.95
C PRO A 141 20.48 -10.83 -5.44
N GLY A 142 19.36 -10.88 -4.71
CA GLY A 142 18.85 -12.08 -4.05
C GLY A 142 19.54 -12.41 -2.72
N ALA A 143 20.62 -11.73 -2.35
CA ALA A 143 21.23 -11.92 -1.04
C ALA A 143 20.26 -11.48 0.09
N PRO A 144 20.17 -12.23 1.19
CA PRO A 144 19.43 -11.80 2.38
C PRO A 144 19.97 -10.49 2.93
N VAL A 145 19.06 -9.59 3.31
CA VAL A 145 19.41 -8.36 4.02
C VAL A 145 19.25 -8.61 5.52
N ALA A 146 20.31 -8.35 6.28
CA ALA A 146 20.32 -8.56 7.73
C ALA A 146 19.52 -7.46 8.44
N GLY A 147 18.98 -7.79 9.62
CA GLY A 147 18.06 -6.92 10.34
C GLY A 147 16.61 -7.18 9.97
N ALA A 148 15.77 -6.17 10.08
CA ALA A 148 14.37 -6.27 9.66
C ALA A 148 13.84 -4.93 9.15
N LEU A 149 12.95 -4.97 8.17
CA LEU A 149 12.06 -3.86 7.86
C LEU A 149 10.92 -3.88 8.89
N GLU A 150 10.64 -2.74 9.52
CA GLU A 150 9.53 -2.64 10.48
C GLU A 150 8.39 -1.81 9.92
N VAL A 151 7.15 -2.23 10.19
CA VAL A 151 5.95 -1.48 9.84
C VAL A 151 5.30 -0.99 11.12
N TRP A 152 5.11 0.32 11.23
CA TRP A 152 4.58 0.97 12.43
C TRP A 152 3.31 1.73 12.11
N SER A 153 2.31 1.65 12.99
CA SER A 153 1.10 2.44 12.85
C SER A 153 1.34 3.92 13.14
N THR A 154 0.63 4.80 12.43
CA THR A 154 0.62 6.26 12.67
C THR A 154 -0.55 6.69 13.53
N ARG A 155 -1.62 5.89 13.57
CA ARG A 155 -2.81 6.01 14.42
C ARG A 155 -3.33 4.63 14.81
N ALA A 156 -4.38 4.58 15.62
CA ALA A 156 -5.10 3.33 15.85
C ALA A 156 -5.74 2.85 14.53
N ILE A 157 -5.72 1.54 14.28
CA ILE A 157 -6.23 0.91 13.06
C ILE A 157 -7.18 -0.22 13.49
N PRO A 158 -8.50 -0.12 13.23
CA PRO A 158 -9.43 -1.20 13.49
C PRO A 158 -9.13 -2.44 12.64
N ALA A 159 -9.52 -3.62 13.15
CA ALA A 159 -9.49 -4.85 12.39
C ALA A 159 -10.25 -4.70 11.06
N GLY A 160 -9.66 -5.21 9.98
CA GLY A 160 -10.21 -5.14 8.63
C GLY A 160 -9.86 -3.87 7.85
N GLU A 161 -9.39 -2.81 8.51
CA GLU A 161 -8.98 -1.59 7.80
C GLU A 161 -7.74 -1.84 6.93
N GLU A 162 -7.70 -1.21 5.75
CA GLU A 162 -6.58 -1.33 4.81
C GLU A 162 -5.32 -0.66 5.33
N LEU A 163 -4.19 -1.38 5.30
CA LEU A 163 -2.88 -0.84 5.61
C LEU A 163 -2.31 -0.11 4.39
N ARG A 164 -2.18 1.21 4.51
CA ARG A 164 -1.66 2.06 3.45
C ARG A 164 -0.49 2.91 3.95
N PHE A 165 0.54 3.05 3.12
CA PHE A 165 1.68 3.91 3.41
C PHE A 165 1.92 4.93 2.31
N PHE A 166 2.65 5.99 2.65
CA PHE A 166 2.97 7.03 1.69
C PHE A 166 4.21 6.63 0.89
N TYR A 167 4.06 6.12 -0.33
CA TYR A 167 5.20 5.62 -1.14
C TYR A 167 6.40 6.57 -1.24
N PRO A 168 6.24 7.90 -1.41
CA PRO A 168 7.39 8.82 -1.40
C PRO A 168 8.17 8.86 -0.07
N SER A 169 7.63 8.29 1.02
CA SER A 169 8.39 8.14 2.28
C SER A 169 9.58 7.19 2.16
N THR A 170 9.55 6.25 1.22
CA THR A 170 10.67 5.34 0.95
C THR A 170 11.22 5.53 -0.45
N GLU A 171 10.40 5.88 -1.46
CA GLU A 171 10.82 5.96 -2.85
C GLU A 171 11.23 7.38 -3.26
N TRP A 172 12.48 7.54 -3.70
CA TRP A 172 12.96 8.80 -4.28
C TRP A 172 12.38 9.01 -5.69
N GLU A 173 12.46 7.96 -6.51
CA GLU A 173 11.86 7.89 -7.85
C GLU A 173 11.20 6.54 -7.99
N MET A 174 9.91 6.50 -8.29
CA MET A 174 9.21 5.24 -8.50
C MET A 174 9.63 4.55 -9.82
N SER A 175 9.51 3.22 -9.87
CA SER A 175 9.62 2.45 -11.13
C SER A 175 8.41 2.66 -12.04
N GLN A 176 7.23 2.79 -11.43
CA GLN A 176 5.95 2.93 -12.10
C GLN A 176 5.13 4.03 -11.41
N PRO A 177 5.27 5.30 -11.84
CA PRO A 177 4.39 6.38 -11.42
C PRO A 177 2.93 6.12 -11.80
N PHE A 178 1.98 6.65 -11.03
CA PHE A 178 0.55 6.41 -11.25
C PHE A 178 -0.34 7.59 -10.82
N ARG A 179 -1.56 7.63 -11.35
CA ARG A 179 -2.61 8.55 -10.89
C ARG A 179 -3.24 7.98 -9.61
N CYS A 180 -3.17 8.75 -8.53
CA CYS A 180 -3.66 8.34 -7.21
C CYS A 180 -5.19 8.42 -7.11
N SER A 181 -5.79 7.38 -6.54
CA SER A 181 -7.21 7.29 -6.23
C SER A 181 -7.47 6.96 -4.76
N CYS A 182 -6.59 7.41 -3.84
CA CYS A 182 -6.66 7.04 -2.42
C CYS A 182 -7.81 7.68 -1.63
N GLY A 183 -8.46 8.71 -2.18
CA GLY A 183 -9.60 9.40 -1.54
C GLY A 183 -9.23 10.43 -0.47
N ALA A 184 -7.94 10.61 -0.12
CA ALA A 184 -7.53 11.60 0.88
C ALA A 184 -7.84 13.04 0.44
N SER A 185 -8.24 13.90 1.40
CA SER A 185 -8.56 15.31 1.14
C SER A 185 -7.39 16.11 0.56
N GLN A 186 -6.16 15.76 0.95
CA GLN A 186 -4.92 16.35 0.44
C GLN A 186 -4.15 15.39 -0.47
N CYS A 187 -4.86 14.74 -1.39
CA CYS A 187 -4.29 13.81 -2.37
C CYS A 187 -3.28 14.48 -3.32
N LEU A 188 -2.18 13.78 -3.62
CA LEU A 188 -1.17 14.25 -4.59
C LEU A 188 -1.69 14.26 -6.04
N GLY A 189 -2.72 13.47 -6.35
CA GLY A 189 -3.23 13.25 -7.70
C GLY A 189 -2.30 12.40 -8.58
N TRP A 190 -1.00 12.69 -8.61
CA TRP A 190 0.03 11.90 -9.30
C TRP A 190 1.16 11.55 -8.33
N VAL A 191 1.59 10.29 -8.33
CA VAL A 191 2.62 9.77 -7.41
C VAL A 191 3.79 9.25 -8.24
N ASP A 192 4.97 9.87 -8.11
CA ASP A 192 6.19 9.48 -8.83
C ASP A 192 7.46 9.41 -7.97
N GLY A 193 7.32 9.60 -6.65
CA GLY A 193 8.40 9.55 -5.66
C GLY A 193 8.72 10.90 -5.05
N ALA A 194 9.61 10.92 -4.05
CA ALA A 194 9.94 12.13 -3.30
C ALA A 194 10.69 13.17 -4.14
N LYS A 195 11.45 12.77 -5.17
CA LYS A 195 12.31 13.68 -5.95
C LYS A 195 11.58 14.89 -6.50
N LYS A 196 10.34 14.70 -6.99
CA LYS A 196 9.52 15.75 -7.60
C LYS A 196 8.38 16.24 -6.68
N THR A 197 8.19 15.60 -5.54
CA THR A 197 7.21 16.04 -4.55
C THR A 197 7.75 17.27 -3.82
N ALA A 198 6.92 18.30 -3.68
CA ALA A 198 7.26 19.55 -2.99
C ALA A 198 7.72 19.29 -1.54
N ALA A 199 8.72 20.03 -1.07
CA ALA A 199 9.31 19.81 0.26
C ALA A 199 8.27 20.01 1.38
N GLU A 200 7.40 21.00 1.23
CA GLU A 200 6.32 21.34 2.18
C GLU A 200 5.30 20.19 2.30
N VAL A 201 5.06 19.49 1.20
CA VAL A 201 4.20 18.30 1.16
C VAL A 201 4.88 17.15 1.88
N LEU A 202 6.17 16.90 1.60
CA LEU A 202 6.95 15.81 2.21
C LEU A 202 7.11 15.98 3.72
N GLN A 203 7.21 17.22 4.22
CA GLN A 203 7.33 17.54 5.65
C GLN A 203 6.13 17.07 6.49
N ARG A 204 4.98 16.80 5.86
CA ARG A 204 3.79 16.28 6.55
C ARG A 204 3.89 14.80 6.90
N TYR A 205 4.85 14.09 6.32
CA TYR A 205 4.98 12.64 6.44
C TYR A 205 6.25 12.24 7.16
N TRP A 206 6.22 11.05 7.76
CA TRP A 206 7.46 10.37 8.12
C TRP A 206 8.18 9.98 6.83
N LEU A 207 9.48 10.27 6.73
CA LEU A 207 10.35 9.89 5.62
C LEU A 207 11.41 8.93 6.14
N SER A 208 11.88 8.01 5.32
CA SER A 208 13.05 7.20 5.65
C SER A 208 14.32 8.06 5.67
N ASP A 209 15.36 7.58 6.34
CA ASP A 209 16.60 8.32 6.49
C ASP A 209 17.28 8.60 5.14
N HIS A 210 17.23 7.64 4.21
CA HIS A 210 17.76 7.84 2.86
C HIS A 210 16.98 8.88 2.06
N ILE A 211 15.66 8.98 2.23
CA ILE A 211 14.85 10.03 1.60
C ILE A 211 15.13 11.39 2.20
N ARG A 212 15.28 11.49 3.53
CA ARG A 212 15.71 12.75 4.17
C ARG A 212 17.07 13.22 3.66
N ALA A 213 18.03 12.31 3.50
CA ALA A 213 19.35 12.63 2.97
C ALA A 213 19.30 13.13 1.52
N LEU A 214 18.56 12.42 0.66
CA LEU A 214 18.34 12.79 -0.74
C LEU A 214 17.63 14.14 -0.89
N LEU A 215 16.61 14.38 -0.06
CA LEU A 215 15.91 15.66 0.00
C LEU A 215 16.88 16.78 0.38
N GLY A 216 17.68 16.59 1.43
CA GLY A 216 18.67 17.59 1.85
C GLY A 216 19.69 17.91 0.76
N GLU A 217 20.08 16.94 -0.07
CA GLU A 217 20.93 17.20 -1.24
C GLU A 217 20.21 17.97 -2.34
N ARG A 218 18.95 17.64 -2.63
CA ARG A 218 18.14 18.36 -3.60
C ARG A 218 18.01 19.84 -3.25
N GLU A 219 17.77 20.16 -1.98
CA GLU A 219 17.59 21.56 -1.54
C GLU A 219 18.90 22.38 -1.47
N ARG A 220 20.06 21.73 -1.59
CA ARG A 220 21.37 22.41 -1.64
C ARG A 220 21.83 22.76 -3.05
N ASN A 221 21.20 22.16 -4.06
CA ASN A 221 21.55 22.31 -5.48
C ASN A 221 20.57 23.25 -6.18
#